data_AF-A0A2N8ME82-F1
#
_entry.id   AF-A0A2N8ME82-F1
#
_cell.length_a   1.000
_cell.length_b   1.000
_cell.length_c   1.000
_cell.angle_alpha   90.00
_cell.angle_beta   90.00
_cell.angle_gamma   90.00
#
_symmetry.space_group_name_H-M   'P 1'
#
loop_
_entity.id
_entity.type
_entity.pdbx_description
1 polymer ?
#
loop_
_entity_poly.entity_id
_entity_poly.type
_entity_poly.pdbx_seq_one_letter_code
_entity_poly.pdbx_strand_id
1 'polypeptide(L)'
;MGMAESLETHRIPWSIDVKRDMELVRRILLTVQAKSSLEPELIQIDGLDDAVVGRHVEMLFDAGFLEGMEHSTLASEYRDILVKDLTWDGHEFVGAISKDELWQKLKSAIGPGELAGQSLKAIKDASIAAATAYLKGKLGL
;
A
#
# COMPACT_ATOMS: atom_id res chain seq x y z
N MET A 1 -43.26 -0.76 -27.64
CA MET A 1 -43.12 -1.67 -26.47
C MET A 1 -41.66 -2.03 -26.36
N GLY A 2 -40.88 -1.22 -25.65
CA GLY A 2 -39.44 -1.40 -25.48
C GLY A 2 -39.13 -1.28 -24.00
N MET A 3 -39.07 -2.43 -23.33
CA MET A 3 -38.55 -2.55 -21.97
C MET A 3 -37.09 -2.97 -22.09
N ALA A 4 -36.17 -2.12 -21.63
CA ALA A 4 -34.87 -2.48 -21.07
C ALA A 4 -34.17 -1.18 -20.65
N GLU A 5 -34.68 -0.53 -19.61
CA GLU A 5 -33.92 0.47 -18.87
C GLU A 5 -32.93 -0.30 -17.99
N SER A 6 -31.70 -0.43 -18.47
CA SER A 6 -30.61 -1.11 -17.80
C SER A 6 -30.20 -0.31 -16.56
N LEU A 7 -30.32 -0.95 -15.41
CA LEU A 7 -29.91 -0.47 -14.10
C LEU A 7 -28.41 -0.14 -14.09
N GLU A 8 -28.06 1.13 -14.28
CA GLU A 8 -26.77 1.65 -13.86
C GLU A 8 -26.75 1.63 -12.33
N THR A 9 -26.12 0.59 -11.80
CA THR A 9 -25.80 0.41 -10.38
C THR A 9 -25.36 1.74 -9.78
N HIS A 10 -26.05 2.14 -8.71
CA HIS A 10 -25.81 3.34 -7.93
C HIS A 10 -24.34 3.40 -7.46
N ARG A 11 -23.45 3.93 -8.30
CA ARG A 11 -22.05 4.13 -7.95
C ARG A 11 -22.03 5.29 -6.96
N ILE A 12 -21.66 4.99 -5.72
CA ILE A 12 -21.47 6.00 -4.68
C ILE A 12 -20.50 7.05 -5.25
N PRO A 13 -20.80 8.37 -5.20
CA PRO A 13 -20.04 9.41 -5.92
C PRO A 13 -18.56 9.56 -5.54
N TRP A 14 -18.10 8.88 -4.49
CA TRP A 14 -16.89 9.22 -3.73
C TRP A 14 -15.77 8.18 -3.86
N SER A 15 -15.49 7.69 -5.07
CA SER A 15 -14.33 6.82 -5.27
C SER A 15 -13.51 7.34 -6.43
N ILE A 16 -12.43 8.07 -6.10
CA ILE A 16 -11.35 8.30 -7.07
C ILE A 16 -10.81 6.91 -7.43
N ASP A 17 -10.96 6.53 -8.69
CA ASP A 17 -10.44 5.26 -9.21
C ASP A 17 -8.91 5.39 -9.38
N VAL A 18 -8.20 5.13 -8.30
CA VAL A 18 -6.73 5.14 -8.27
C VAL A 18 -6.22 3.74 -8.55
N LYS A 19 -5.50 3.59 -9.67
CA LYS A 19 -4.73 2.37 -9.93
C LYS A 19 -3.65 2.21 -8.87
N ARG A 20 -3.55 1.02 -8.28
CA ARG A 20 -2.53 0.72 -7.28
C ARG A 20 -1.12 0.91 -7.86
N ASP A 21 -0.38 1.82 -7.25
CA ASP A 21 1.02 2.10 -7.56
C ASP A 21 1.91 1.50 -6.47
N MET A 22 2.73 0.52 -6.84
CA MET A 22 3.61 -0.17 -5.90
C MET A 22 4.82 0.66 -5.45
N GLU A 23 5.23 1.67 -6.22
CA GLU A 23 6.24 2.63 -5.75
C GLU A 23 5.65 3.53 -4.66
N LEU A 24 4.40 3.96 -4.83
CA LEU A 24 3.71 4.73 -3.80
C LEU A 24 3.46 3.90 -2.54
N VAL A 25 3.03 2.65 -2.67
CA VAL A 25 2.92 1.71 -1.54
C VAL A 25 4.24 1.64 -0.76
N ARG A 26 5.36 1.44 -1.47
CA ARG A 26 6.68 1.38 -0.84
C ARG A 26 7.02 2.68 -0.13
N ARG A 27 6.79 3.83 -0.76
CA ARG A 27 7.04 5.15 -0.17
C ARG A 27 6.22 5.37 1.09
N ILE A 28 4.92 5.07 1.08
CA ILE A 28 4.04 5.19 2.26
C ILE A 28 4.57 4.34 3.41
N LEU A 29 4.86 3.07 3.17
CA LEU A 29 5.36 2.17 4.21
C LEU A 29 6.69 2.64 4.82
N LEU A 30 7.60 3.18 3.99
CA LEU A 30 8.86 3.77 4.46
C LEU A 30 8.65 5.09 5.21
N THR A 31 7.71 5.94 4.77
CA THR A 31 7.32 7.15 5.50
C THR A 31 6.78 6.81 6.88
N VAL A 32 5.89 5.82 6.99
CA VAL A 32 5.35 5.35 8.27
C VAL A 32 6.47 4.80 9.17
N GLN A 33 7.38 3.98 8.62
CA GLN A 33 8.54 3.48 9.37
C GLN A 33 9.43 4.61 9.91
N ALA A 34 9.56 5.72 9.18
CA ALA A 34 10.43 6.83 9.53
C ALA A 34 9.81 7.81 10.55
N LYS A 35 8.54 7.63 10.93
CA LYS A 35 7.89 8.47 11.94
C LYS A 35 8.68 8.49 13.25
N SER A 36 8.84 9.67 13.83
CA SER A 36 9.54 9.86 15.11
C SER A 36 8.67 9.63 16.34
N SER A 37 7.36 9.46 16.17
CA SER A 37 6.38 9.24 17.24
C SER A 37 5.29 8.27 16.80
N LEU A 38 4.56 7.74 17.78
CA LEU A 38 3.36 6.91 17.57
C LEU A 38 2.08 7.73 17.61
N GLU A 39 2.16 9.06 17.44
CA GLU A 39 0.96 9.88 17.36
C GLU A 39 0.23 9.56 16.05
N PRO A 40 -1.09 9.24 16.08
CA PRO A 40 -1.85 9.00 14.86
C PRO A 40 -1.93 10.26 13.99
N GLU A 41 -1.52 10.16 12.73
CA GLU A 41 -1.50 11.30 11.81
C GLU A 41 -1.86 10.86 10.38
N LEU A 42 -2.30 11.83 9.56
CA LEU A 42 -2.45 11.61 8.12
C LEU A 42 -1.07 11.47 7.49
N ILE A 43 -0.91 10.46 6.63
CA ILE A 43 0.33 10.31 5.86
C ILE A 43 0.27 11.23 4.67
N GLN A 44 1.21 12.17 4.62
CA GLN A 44 1.43 13.06 3.49
C GLN A 44 2.82 12.78 2.90
N ILE A 45 2.94 12.96 1.59
CA ILE A 45 4.19 12.77 0.88
C ILE A 45 4.40 13.94 -0.07
N ASP A 46 5.50 14.67 0.12
CA ASP A 46 5.81 15.86 -0.67
C ASP A 46 5.73 15.60 -2.18
N GLY A 47 5.03 16.51 -2.87
CA GLY A 47 4.85 16.48 -4.31
C GLY A 47 3.82 15.47 -4.82
N LEU A 48 3.05 14.82 -3.95
CA LEU A 48 1.92 13.96 -4.33
C LEU A 48 0.58 14.56 -3.89
N ASP A 49 -0.48 14.17 -4.61
CA ASP A 49 -1.86 14.51 -4.28
C ASP A 49 -2.31 13.72 -3.03
N ASP A 50 -2.80 14.43 -2.01
CA ASP A 50 -3.24 13.84 -0.74
C ASP A 50 -4.35 12.81 -0.93
N ALA A 51 -5.23 12.98 -1.91
CA ALA A 51 -6.28 12.00 -2.20
C ALA A 51 -5.70 10.71 -2.80
N VAL A 52 -4.67 10.82 -3.63
CA VAL A 52 -3.95 9.65 -4.17
C VAL A 52 -3.22 8.91 -3.04
N VAL A 53 -2.57 9.64 -2.13
CA VAL A 53 -1.90 9.04 -0.96
C VAL A 53 -2.91 8.39 -0.03
N GLY A 54 -3.98 9.10 0.33
CA GLY A 54 -5.07 8.63 1.19
C GLY A 54 -5.70 7.34 0.69
N ARG A 55 -6.01 7.25 -0.62
CA ARG A 55 -6.52 6.00 -1.22
C ARG A 55 -5.58 4.81 -1.07
N HIS A 56 -4.26 5.01 -1.14
CA HIS A 56 -3.29 3.94 -0.94
C HIS A 56 -3.12 3.58 0.54
N VAL A 57 -3.21 4.57 1.43
CA VAL A 57 -3.21 4.36 2.88
C VAL A 57 -4.41 3.49 3.28
N GLU A 58 -5.61 3.77 2.77
CA GLU A 58 -6.79 2.92 2.99
C GLU A 58 -6.55 1.48 2.54
N MET A 59 -5.99 1.26 1.35
CA MET A 59 -5.69 -0.08 0.85
C MET A 59 -4.72 -0.83 1.76
N LEU A 60 -3.69 -0.14 2.29
CA LEU A 60 -2.71 -0.73 3.20
C LEU A 60 -3.29 -1.00 4.58
N PHE A 61 -4.16 -0.12 5.07
CA PHE A 61 -4.89 -0.28 6.31
C PHE A 61 -5.84 -1.48 6.25
N ASP A 62 -6.67 -1.57 5.20
CA ASP A 62 -7.60 -2.69 5.00
C ASP A 62 -6.88 -4.02 4.79
N ALA A 63 -5.70 -3.99 4.16
CA ALA A 63 -4.86 -5.16 3.99
C ALA A 63 -4.06 -5.54 5.25
N GLY A 64 -4.19 -4.78 6.35
CA GLY A 64 -3.59 -5.09 7.64
C GLY A 64 -2.10 -4.78 7.74
N PHE A 65 -1.56 -3.90 6.90
CA PHE A 65 -0.15 -3.45 6.96
C PHE A 65 0.06 -2.21 7.83
N LEU A 66 -1.01 -1.45 8.11
CA LEU A 66 -0.99 -0.24 8.93
C LEU A 66 -1.85 -0.42 10.19
N GLU A 67 -1.37 0.09 11.32
CA GLU A 67 -2.15 0.29 12.54
C GLU A 67 -2.58 1.75 12.60
N GLY A 68 -3.85 2.00 12.93
CA GLY A 68 -4.41 3.34 12.96
C GLY A 68 -5.89 3.35 13.28
N MET A 69 -6.50 4.52 13.10
CA MET A 69 -7.93 4.72 13.30
C MET A 69 -8.53 5.47 12.12
N GLU A 70 -9.69 5.01 11.68
CA GLU A 70 -10.50 5.73 10.70
C GLU A 70 -11.15 6.94 11.34
N HIS A 71 -11.07 8.08 10.66
CA HIS A 71 -11.72 9.34 11.03
C HIS A 71 -12.47 9.91 9.82
N SER A 72 -13.53 9.23 9.37
CA SER A 72 -14.28 9.70 8.21
C SER A 72 -15.16 10.92 8.54
N THR A 73 -15.03 11.98 7.74
CA THR A 73 -16.00 13.08 7.68
C THR A 73 -16.88 12.93 6.44
N LEU A 74 -18.15 13.36 6.51
CA LEU A 74 -19.15 13.17 5.43
C LEU A 74 -18.79 13.81 4.08
N ALA A 75 -17.71 14.60 4.00
CA ALA A 75 -17.32 15.39 2.84
C ALA A 75 -15.97 14.98 2.22
N SER A 76 -15.27 13.96 2.74
CA SER A 76 -13.97 13.55 2.19
C SER A 76 -14.13 12.58 1.00
N GLU A 77 -13.27 12.73 0.00
CA GLU A 77 -13.24 11.88 -1.21
C GLU A 77 -12.65 10.47 -0.95
N TYR A 78 -12.15 10.23 0.27
CA TYR A 78 -11.59 8.98 0.77
C TYR A 78 -11.74 8.89 2.30
N ARG A 79 -11.52 7.72 2.90
CA ARG A 79 -11.50 7.61 4.37
C ARG A 79 -10.18 8.13 4.90
N ASP A 80 -10.25 9.14 5.76
CA ASP A 80 -9.09 9.60 6.50
C ASP A 80 -8.68 8.52 7.50
N ILE A 81 -7.53 7.91 7.27
CA ILE A 81 -6.91 6.97 8.20
C ILE A 81 -5.79 7.70 8.92
N LEU A 82 -5.97 7.93 10.22
CA LEU A 82 -4.92 8.42 11.09
C LEU A 82 -4.00 7.24 11.43
N VAL A 83 -2.86 7.18 10.74
CA VAL A 83 -1.90 6.08 10.86
C VAL A 83 -1.07 6.28 12.10
N LYS A 84 -1.11 5.30 13.01
CA LYS A 84 -0.31 5.26 14.22
C LYS A 84 1.07 4.67 13.92
N ASP A 85 1.13 3.47 13.33
CA ASP A 85 2.36 2.72 13.05
C ASP A 85 2.13 1.66 11.95
N LEU A 86 3.16 0.89 11.63
CA LEU A 86 3.05 -0.37 10.89
C LEU A 86 2.53 -1.48 11.79
N THR A 87 1.79 -2.43 11.22
CA THR A 87 1.58 -3.72 11.91
C THR A 87 2.86 -4.55 11.86
N TRP A 88 2.90 -5.70 12.55
CA TRP A 88 4.01 -6.65 12.40
C TRP A 88 4.21 -7.08 10.94
N ASP A 89 3.11 -7.35 10.23
CA ASP A 89 3.14 -7.66 8.79
C ASP A 89 3.67 -6.48 7.95
N GLY A 90 3.35 -5.25 8.34
CA GLY A 90 3.94 -4.02 7.82
C GLY A 90 5.46 -3.97 7.99
N HIS A 91 5.95 -4.22 9.21
CA HIS A 91 7.38 -4.24 9.49
C HIS A 91 8.13 -5.33 8.72
N GLU A 92 7.59 -6.54 8.62
CA GLU A 92 8.19 -7.61 7.82
C GLU A 92 8.26 -7.23 6.34
N PHE A 93 7.20 -6.62 5.81
CA PHE A 93 7.18 -6.19 4.43
C PHE A 93 8.23 -5.10 4.17
N VAL A 94 8.30 -4.07 5.02
CA VAL A 94 9.31 -3.01 4.93
C VAL A 94 10.72 -3.57 5.06
N GLY A 95 10.96 -4.53 5.95
CA GLY A 95 12.23 -5.22 6.06
C GLY A 95 12.69 -5.84 4.73
N ALA A 96 11.75 -6.38 3.95
CA ALA A 96 12.02 -6.97 2.64
C ALA A 96 12.18 -5.94 1.50
N ILE A 97 11.47 -4.81 1.52
CA ILE A 97 11.46 -3.82 0.43
C ILE A 97 12.26 -2.54 0.71
N SER A 98 12.83 -2.38 1.91
CA SER A 98 13.58 -1.17 2.30
C SER A 98 14.85 -0.98 1.47
N LYS A 99 15.55 -2.07 1.14
CA LYS A 99 16.79 -2.02 0.34
C LYS A 99 16.47 -1.86 -1.15
N ASP A 100 16.94 -0.76 -1.75
CA ASP A 100 16.76 -0.50 -3.18
C ASP A 100 17.23 -1.66 -4.06
N GLU A 101 18.38 -2.27 -3.74
CA GLU A 101 18.89 -3.42 -4.49
C GLU A 101 17.88 -4.58 -4.54
N LEU A 102 17.23 -4.90 -3.40
CA LEU A 102 16.24 -5.97 -3.31
C LEU A 102 14.93 -5.58 -3.99
N TRP A 103 14.49 -4.32 -3.82
CA TRP A 103 13.31 -3.81 -4.49
C TRP A 103 13.44 -3.86 -6.02
N GLN A 104 14.58 -3.42 -6.55
CA GLN A 104 14.85 -3.47 -7.99
C GLN A 104 14.93 -4.92 -8.49
N LYS A 105 15.52 -5.83 -7.72
CA LYS A 105 15.52 -7.27 -8.04
C LYS A 105 14.10 -7.84 -8.11
N LEU A 106 13.25 -7.54 -7.12
CA LEU A 106 11.85 -7.96 -7.10
C LEU A 106 11.10 -7.46 -8.35
N LYS A 107 11.21 -6.16 -8.65
CA LYS A 107 10.58 -5.56 -9.84
C LYS A 107 11.09 -6.16 -11.14
N SER A 108 12.38 -6.49 -11.22
CA SER A 108 12.96 -7.11 -12.41
C SER A 108 12.51 -8.55 -12.60
N ALA A 109 12.25 -9.28 -11.50
CA ALA A 109 11.84 -10.67 -11.54
C ALA A 109 10.35 -10.86 -11.87
N ILE A 110 9.48 -10.00 -11.33
CA ILE A 110 8.02 -10.13 -11.47
C ILE A 110 7.48 -9.19 -12.55
N GLY A 111 8.11 -8.03 -12.75
CA GLY A 111 7.61 -6.99 -13.65
C GLY A 111 6.60 -6.05 -12.98
N PRO A 112 6.63 -4.73 -13.30
CA PRO A 112 5.82 -3.73 -12.60
C PRO A 112 4.30 -3.90 -12.81
N GLY A 113 3.87 -4.29 -14.01
CA GLY A 113 2.45 -4.52 -14.31
C GLY A 113 1.87 -5.74 -13.61
N GLU A 114 2.67 -6.80 -13.48
CA GLU A 114 2.26 -8.02 -12.79
C GLU A 114 2.19 -7.81 -11.27
N LEU A 115 3.14 -7.06 -10.70
CA LEU A 115 3.07 -6.62 -9.30
C LEU A 115 1.77 -5.89 -8.99
N ALA A 116 1.34 -4.97 -9.86
CA ALA A 116 0.09 -4.23 -9.71
C ALA A 116 -1.19 -5.10 -9.83
N GLY A 117 -1.08 -6.33 -10.33
CA GLY A 117 -2.19 -7.30 -10.37
C GLY A 117 -2.28 -8.24 -9.17
N GLN A 118 -1.21 -8.40 -8.38
CA GLN A 118 -1.13 -9.39 -7.29
C GLN A 118 -1.59 -8.86 -5.94
N SER A 119 -2.12 -9.70 -5.04
CA SER A 119 -2.48 -9.22 -3.69
C SER A 119 -1.26 -8.68 -2.93
N LEU A 120 -1.46 -7.66 -2.06
CA LEU A 120 -0.38 -7.11 -1.24
C LEU A 120 0.30 -8.19 -0.39
N LYS A 121 -0.48 -9.15 0.12
CA LYS A 121 0.05 -10.33 0.83
C LYS A 121 0.98 -11.18 -0.05
N ALA A 122 0.57 -11.49 -1.29
CA ALA A 122 1.42 -12.27 -2.20
C ALA A 122 2.73 -11.55 -2.50
N ILE A 123 2.68 -10.22 -2.67
CA ILE A 123 3.87 -9.40 -2.89
C ILE A 123 4.77 -9.40 -1.64
N LYS A 124 4.19 -9.30 -0.43
CA LYS A 124 4.93 -9.44 0.84
C LYS A 124 5.65 -10.77 0.89
N ASP A 125 4.93 -11.86 0.70
CA ASP A 125 5.46 -13.22 0.81
C ASP A 125 6.60 -13.45 -0.21
N ALA A 126 6.42 -12.99 -1.46
CA ALA A 126 7.47 -13.04 -2.48
C ALA A 126 8.70 -12.17 -2.12
N SER A 127 8.48 -11.00 -1.52
CA SER A 127 9.56 -10.11 -1.09
C SER A 127 10.38 -10.71 0.05
N ILE A 128 9.72 -11.32 1.03
CA ILE A 128 10.38 -12.02 2.14
C ILE A 128 11.18 -13.22 1.63
N ALA A 129 10.62 -13.99 0.69
CA ALA A 129 11.32 -15.11 0.06
C ALA A 129 12.58 -14.64 -0.68
N ALA A 130 12.49 -13.55 -1.46
CA ALA A 130 13.62 -12.96 -2.16
C ALA A 130 14.70 -12.45 -1.20
N ALA A 131 14.29 -11.75 -0.12
CA ALA A 131 15.21 -11.29 0.92
C ALA A 131 15.91 -12.45 1.63
N THR A 132 15.18 -13.53 1.92
CA THR A 132 15.74 -14.75 2.54
C THR A 132 16.77 -15.42 1.63
N ALA A 133 16.50 -15.55 0.33
CA ALA A 133 17.44 -16.09 -0.63
C ALA A 133 18.72 -15.24 -0.71
N TYR A 134 18.58 -13.91 -0.69
CA TYR A 134 19.72 -13.00 -0.65
C TYR A 134 20.57 -13.16 0.61
N LEU A 135 19.94 -13.31 1.79
CA LEU A 135 20.65 -13.52 3.04
C LEU A 135 21.39 -14.86 3.05
N LYS A 136 20.77 -15.95 2.59
CA LYS A 136 21.43 -17.26 2.47
C LYS A 136 22.67 -17.19 1.58
N GLY A 137 22.57 -16.53 0.42
CA GLY A 137 23.71 -16.29 -0.46
C GLY A 137 24.85 -15.52 0.19
N LYS A 138 24.56 -14.55 1.07
CA LYS A 138 25.59 -13.83 1.85
C LYS A 138 26.22 -14.66 2.95
N LEU A 139 25.49 -15.62 3.50
CA LEU A 139 25.94 -16.51 4.58
C LEU A 139 26.64 -17.78 4.05
N GLY A 140 26.60 -18.03 2.75
CA GLY A 140 27.14 -19.27 2.16
C GLY A 140 26.30 -20.51 2.48
N LEU A 141 24.99 -20.32 2.71
CA LEU A 141 24.00 -21.37 3.01
C LEU A 141 23.20 -21.80 1.78
#